data_AF-A0A9P1FTY4-F1
#
_entry.id   AF-A0A9P1FTY4-F1
#
_cell.length_a   1.000
_cell.length_b   1.000
_cell.length_c   1.000
_cell.angle_alpha   90.00
_cell.angle_beta   90.00
_cell.angle_gamma   90.00
#
_symmetry.space_group_name_H-M   'P 1'
#
loop_
_entity.id
_entity.type
_entity.pdbx_description
1 polymer ?
#
loop_
_entity_poly.entity_id
_entity_poly.type
_entity_poly.pdbx_seq_one_letter_code
_entity_poly.pdbx_strand_id
1 'polypeptide(L)'
;MAGQMFVVKRDGRSQEVKFDNITKRIRTLCDGLDPRFIDPVPVTQKVVEGFYNGISTAQIDTLAAETCAYMSQKHPDFSTLAARIAVSNLHKCLG
;
A
#
# COMPACT_ATOMS: atom_id res chain seq x y z
N MET A 1 -3.63 23.40 12.83
CA MET A 1 -2.24 23.05 12.42
C MET A 1 -2.26 21.60 11.97
N ALA A 2 -2.26 21.34 10.67
CA ALA A 2 -2.07 19.96 10.18
C ALA A 2 -0.60 19.61 10.41
N GLY A 3 -0.31 18.82 11.45
CA GLY A 3 1.06 18.36 11.70
C GLY A 3 1.57 17.57 10.50
N GLN A 4 2.82 17.80 10.10
CA GLN A 4 3.46 17.00 9.06
C GLN A 4 3.45 15.52 9.51
N MET A 5 2.89 14.63 8.68
CA MET A 5 2.90 13.19 8.94
C MET A 5 4.18 12.58 8.39
N PHE A 6 4.80 11.73 9.20
CA PHE A 6 6.02 11.00 8.83
C PHE A 6 5.77 9.50 8.80
N VAL A 7 6.48 8.80 7.93
CA VAL A 7 6.57 7.34 7.87
C VAL A 7 7.95 6.89 8.32
N VAL A 8 8.02 5.75 8.99
CA VAL A 8 9.29 5.13 9.42
C VAL A 8 9.67 4.06 8.42
N LYS A 9 10.81 4.21 7.76
CA LYS A 9 11.36 3.20 6.85
C LYS A 9 11.83 1.97 7.63
N ARG A 10 12.00 0.85 6.92
CA ARG A 10 12.49 -0.42 7.50
C ARG A 10 13.89 -0.29 8.12
N ASP A 11 14.68 0.65 7.62
CA ASP A 11 16.00 0.99 8.15
C ASP A 11 15.97 1.99 9.33
N GLY A 12 14.78 2.31 9.85
CA GLY A 12 14.58 3.24 10.97
C GLY A 12 14.56 4.71 10.60
N ARG A 13 14.82 5.10 9.34
CA ARG A 13 14.80 6.50 8.92
C ARG A 13 13.37 7.02 8.74
N SER A 14 13.07 8.19 9.28
CA SER A 14 11.79 8.87 9.06
C SER A 14 11.80 9.67 7.75
N GLN A 15 10.69 9.64 7.03
CA GLN A 15 10.46 10.47 5.85
C GLN A 15 9.05 11.04 5.87
N GLU A 16 8.87 12.22 5.29
CA GLU A 16 7.55 12.79 5.09
C GLU A 16 6.67 11.87 4.23
N VAL A 17 5.39 11.72 4.60
CA VAL A 17 4.43 10.96 3.82
C VAL A 17 4.30 11.60 2.44
N LYS A 18 4.57 10.81 1.39
CA LYS A 18 4.30 11.22 0.00
C LYS A 18 3.29 10.25 -0.61
N PHE A 19 2.07 10.70 -0.80
CA PHE A 19 0.97 9.89 -1.33
C PHE A 19 1.29 9.29 -2.71
N ASP A 20 1.96 10.06 -3.57
CA ASP A 20 2.39 9.60 -4.89
C ASP A 20 3.30 8.37 -4.83
N ASN A 21 4.12 8.24 -3.79
CA ASN A 21 5.00 7.08 -3.63
C ASN A 21 4.21 5.80 -3.35
N ILE A 22 3.10 5.92 -2.61
CA ILE A 22 2.22 4.79 -2.30
C ILE A 22 1.47 4.39 -3.57
N THR A 23 0.87 5.35 -4.27
CA THR A 23 0.16 5.05 -5.54
C THR A 23 1.09 4.46 -6.58
N LYS A 24 2.32 4.98 -6.73
CA LYS A 24 3.34 4.40 -7.63
C LYS A 24 3.64 2.96 -7.24
N ARG A 25 3.80 2.68 -5.95
CA ARG A 25 4.06 1.31 -5.46
C ARG A 25 2.92 0.35 -5.78
N ILE A 26 1.67 0.71 -5.50
CA ILE A 26 0.52 -0.14 -5.83
C ILE A 26 0.45 -0.36 -7.34
N ARG A 27 0.63 0.71 -8.13
CA ARG A 27 0.62 0.65 -9.60
C ARG A 27 1.65 -0.34 -10.16
N THR A 28 2.86 -0.39 -9.61
CA THR A 28 3.89 -1.37 -10.06
C THR A 28 3.49 -2.83 -9.83
N LEU A 29 2.53 -3.09 -8.93
CA LEU A 29 2.05 -4.43 -8.60
C LEU A 29 0.76 -4.78 -9.36
N CYS A 30 0.19 -3.84 -10.12
CA CYS A 30 -1.02 -4.04 -10.91
C CYS A 30 -0.76 -4.65 -12.31
N ASP A 31 0.48 -5.01 -12.64
CA ASP A 31 0.84 -5.52 -13.97
C ASP A 31 0.06 -6.80 -14.32
N GLY A 32 -0.59 -6.81 -15.49
CA GLY A 32 -1.44 -7.93 -15.94
C GLY A 32 -2.75 -8.13 -15.16
N LEU A 33 -3.20 -7.16 -14.36
CA LEU A 33 -4.54 -7.16 -13.75
C LEU A 33 -5.55 -6.39 -14.61
N ASP A 34 -6.86 -6.65 -14.49
CA ASP A 34 -7.88 -5.95 -15.26
C ASP A 34 -7.95 -4.45 -14.87
N PRO A 35 -7.52 -3.52 -15.76
CA PRO A 35 -7.45 -2.10 -15.44
C PRO A 35 -8.83 -1.45 -15.33
N ARG A 36 -9.91 -2.12 -15.77
CA ARG A 36 -11.28 -1.64 -15.60
C ARG A 36 -11.77 -1.75 -14.16
N PHE A 37 -11.20 -2.70 -13.40
CA PHE A 37 -11.57 -2.95 -12.01
C PHE A 37 -10.47 -2.54 -11.03
N ILE A 38 -9.20 -2.68 -11.42
CA ILE A 38 -8.06 -2.40 -10.56
C ILE A 38 -7.46 -1.03 -10.86
N ASP A 39 -8.01 -0.01 -10.18
CA ASP A 39 -7.41 1.31 -10.13
C ASP A 39 -6.60 1.49 -8.82
N PRO A 40 -5.28 1.75 -8.88
CA PRO A 40 -4.44 1.99 -7.70
C PRO A 40 -4.80 3.27 -6.94
N VAL A 41 -5.48 4.25 -7.54
CA VAL A 41 -5.81 5.53 -6.88
C VAL A 41 -6.85 5.35 -5.76
N PRO A 42 -8.04 4.75 -6.00
CA PRO A 42 -9.00 4.46 -4.93
C PRO A 42 -8.45 3.56 -3.84
N VAL A 43 -7.58 2.60 -4.19
CA VAL A 43 -6.90 1.76 -3.19
C VAL A 43 -6.01 2.62 -2.31
N THR A 44 -5.20 3.51 -2.90
CA THR A 44 -4.33 4.40 -2.13
C THR A 44 -5.15 5.28 -1.18
N GLN A 45 -6.26 5.84 -1.64
CA GLN A 45 -7.15 6.67 -0.81
C GLN A 45 -7.65 5.93 0.43
N LYS A 46 -8.11 4.68 0.27
CA LYS A 46 -8.53 3.85 1.41
C LYS A 46 -7.38 3.49 2.35
N VAL A 47 -6.20 3.23 1.81
CA VAL A 47 -5.02 2.89 2.62
C VAL A 47 -4.60 4.07 3.49
N VAL A 48 -4.68 5.30 2.98
CA VAL A 48 -4.25 6.48 3.73
C VAL A 48 -5.24 6.90 4.82
N GLU A 49 -6.50 6.46 4.75
CA GLU A 49 -7.48 6.65 5.83
C GLU A 49 -7.06 5.95 7.14
N GLY A 50 -6.28 4.86 7.03
CA GLY A 50 -5.72 4.14 8.19
C GLY A 50 -4.37 4.67 8.68
N PHE A 51 -3.87 5.79 8.13
CA PHE A 51 -2.55 6.30 8.50
C PHE A 51 -2.56 7.02 9.85
N TYR A 52 -1.44 6.86 10.55
CA TYR A 52 -1.12 7.63 11.73
C TYR A 52 0.35 8.07 11.65
N ASN A 53 0.70 9.14 12.38
CA ASN A 53 2.06 9.65 12.38
C ASN A 53 3.05 8.62 12.93
N GLY A 54 4.14 8.37 12.21
CA GLY A 54 5.13 7.35 12.57
C GLY A 54 4.80 5.94 12.08
N ILE A 55 3.78 5.76 11.24
CA ILE A 55 3.48 4.46 10.62
C ILE A 55 4.69 3.93 9.86
N SER A 56 5.03 2.66 10.04
CA SER A 56 6.17 2.07 9.34
C SER A 56 5.81 1.71 7.89
N THR A 57 6.79 1.80 6.99
CA THR A 57 6.61 1.38 5.58
C THR A 57 6.24 -0.10 5.43
N ALA A 58 6.54 -0.95 6.42
CA ALA A 58 6.08 -2.33 6.45
C ALA A 58 4.58 -2.42 6.79
N GLN A 59 4.11 -1.62 7.76
CA GLN A 59 2.69 -1.55 8.12
C GLN A 59 1.84 -0.92 7.00
N ILE A 60 2.37 0.05 6.28
CA ILE A 60 1.69 0.60 5.09
C ILE A 60 1.40 -0.50 4.06
N ASP A 61 2.38 -1.37 3.81
CA ASP A 61 2.21 -2.48 2.88
C ASP A 61 1.23 -3.54 3.41
N THR A 62 1.26 -3.83 4.71
CA THR A 62 0.27 -4.72 5.36
C THR A 62 -1.14 -4.15 5.21
N LEU A 63 -1.34 -2.88 5.52
CA LEU A 63 -2.63 -2.20 5.39
C LEU A 63 -3.12 -2.17 3.93
N ALA A 64 -2.21 -1.98 2.98
CA ALA A 64 -2.53 -2.04 1.55
C ALA A 64 -2.96 -3.45 1.11
N ALA A 65 -2.29 -4.49 1.59
CA ALA A 65 -2.67 -5.87 1.31
C ALA A 65 -4.06 -6.21 1.91
N GLU A 66 -4.32 -5.83 3.16
CA GLU A 66 -5.62 -6.02 3.83
C GLU A 66 -6.74 -5.27 3.11
N THR A 67 -6.49 -4.02 2.71
CA THR A 67 -7.45 -3.21 1.94
C THR A 67 -7.78 -3.87 0.61
N CYS A 68 -6.78 -4.38 -0.12
CA CYS A 68 -7.00 -5.11 -1.36
C CYS A 68 -7.77 -6.41 -1.11
N ALA A 69 -7.41 -7.17 -0.07
CA ALA A 69 -8.11 -8.41 0.28
C ALA A 69 -9.59 -8.15 0.60
N TYR A 70 -9.92 -7.06 1.29
CA TYR A 70 -11.30 -6.63 1.51
C TYR A 70 -12.02 -6.29 0.19
N MET A 71 -11.32 -5.65 -0.75
CA MET A 71 -11.86 -5.30 -2.07
C MET A 71 -12.01 -6.51 -3.02
N SER A 72 -11.54 -7.71 -2.65
CA SER A 72 -11.72 -8.95 -3.42
C SER A 72 -13.18 -9.30 -3.69
N GLN A 73 -14.10 -8.82 -2.82
CA GLN A 73 -15.54 -8.96 -3.01
C GLN A 73 -16.02 -8.29 -4.32
N LYS A 74 -15.27 -7.31 -4.85
CA LYS A 74 -15.60 -6.61 -6.10
C LYS A 74 -15.03 -7.31 -7.34
N HIS A 75 -13.81 -7.82 -7.25
CA HIS A 75 -13.13 -8.47 -8.36
C HIS A 75 -11.98 -9.37 -7.84
N PRO A 76 -11.77 -10.59 -8.37
CA PRO A 76 -10.74 -11.51 -7.90
C PRO A 76 -9.31 -10.96 -8.04
N ASP A 77 -9.04 -10.08 -9.00
CA ASP A 77 -7.70 -9.49 -9.16
C ASP A 77 -7.24 -8.66 -7.96
N PHE A 78 -8.17 -8.17 -7.11
CA PHE A 78 -7.80 -7.55 -5.85
C PHE A 78 -7.15 -8.55 -4.88
N SER A 79 -7.53 -9.83 -4.90
CA SER A 79 -6.86 -10.89 -4.14
C SER A 79 -5.44 -11.12 -4.67
N THR A 80 -5.25 -11.10 -5.99
CA THR A 80 -3.93 -11.20 -6.62
C THR A 80 -3.05 -10.02 -6.23
N LEU A 81 -3.59 -8.79 -6.28
CA LEU A 81 -2.88 -7.60 -5.85
C LEU A 81 -2.50 -7.65 -4.36
N ALA A 82 -3.43 -8.08 -3.49
CA ALA A 82 -3.16 -8.26 -2.06
C ALA A 82 -2.00 -9.22 -1.82
N ALA A 83 -2.01 -10.38 -2.49
CA ALA A 83 -0.94 -11.37 -2.40
C ALA A 83 0.41 -10.80 -2.88
N ARG A 84 0.42 -10.06 -4.00
CA ARG A 84 1.64 -9.42 -4.53
C ARG A 84 2.21 -8.37 -3.57
N ILE A 85 1.35 -7.56 -2.94
CA ILE A 85 1.79 -6.58 -1.93
C ILE A 85 2.39 -7.31 -0.73
N ALA A 86 1.73 -8.35 -0.21
CA ALA A 86 2.21 -9.11 0.93
C ALA A 86 3.56 -9.79 0.65
N VAL A 87 3.73 -10.43 -0.51
CA VAL A 87 5.00 -11.05 -0.92
C VAL A 87 6.09 -9.98 -1.12
N SER A 88 5.77 -8.85 -1.76
CA SER A 88 6.72 -7.74 -1.91
C SER A 88 7.16 -7.18 -0.56
N ASN A 89 6.25 -7.08 0.41
CA ASN A 89 6.55 -6.66 1.78
C ASN A 89 7.51 -7.64 2.45
N LEU A 90 7.20 -8.95 2.38
CA LEU A 90 8.02 -10.02 2.95
C LEU A 90 9.46 -10.00 2.40
N HIS A 91 9.64 -9.92 1.08
CA HIS A 91 10.95 -9.84 0.46
C HIS A 91 11.77 -8.62 0.94
N LYS A 92 11.11 -7.48 1.21
CA LYS A 92 11.76 -6.26 1.70
C LYS A 92 12.05 -6.27 3.21
N CYS A 93 11.41 -7.16 3.97
CA CYS A 93 11.66 -7.30 5.41
C CYS A 93 12.77 -8.32 5.69
N LEU A 94 12.99 -9.29 4.78
CA LEU A 94 14.01 -10.33 4.92
C LEU A 94 15.36 -9.99 4.26
N GLY A 95 15.39 -9.01 3.35
CA GLY A 95 16.61 -8.52 2.71
C GLY A 95 16.99 -7.14 3.22
#